data_AF-T1GAY2-F1
#
_entry.id   AF-T1GAY2-F1
#
_cell.length_a   1.000
_cell.length_b   1.000
_cell.length_c   1.000
_cell.angle_alpha   90.00
_cell.angle_beta   90.00
_cell.angle_gamma   90.00
#
_symmetry.space_group_name_H-M   'P 1'
#
loop_
_entity.id
_entity.type
_entity.pdbx_description
1 polymer ?
#
loop_
_entity_poly.entity_id
_entity_poly.type
_entity_poly.pdbx_seq_one_letter_code
_entity_poly.pdbx_strand_id
1 'polypeptide(L)'
;MFSAKRHMVHDFDDIYKKYKNKERFVGVYNWREPQVLITSFHSDWQLISPALNSNRIRAYYPIIEETSKRLVNFLNKTCKNPPKDGLEAKELAMMYTLDIVGAGIYGIDSGTFSEDHPTELFKMAKNLFNQDLFFFVYMSIVTMFPKISNFFIVSFFSDKVGKFFLNVVKETVKYKTDYTETRANFLGYLMELNKK
;
A
#
# COMPACT_ATOMS: atom_id res chain seq x y z
N MET A 1 19.86 7.27 29.67
CA MET A 1 21.30 7.39 29.37
C MET A 1 21.79 5.98 29.11
N PHE A 2 22.06 5.66 27.84
CA PHE A 2 22.30 4.30 27.35
C PHE A 2 23.47 3.64 28.10
N SER A 3 23.20 2.52 28.77
CA SER A 3 24.20 1.76 29.53
C SER A 3 24.66 0.60 28.67
N ALA A 4 25.95 0.52 28.36
CA ALA A 4 26.57 -0.45 27.45
C ALA A 4 26.57 -1.92 27.94
N LYS A 5 25.60 -2.30 28.79
CA LYS A 5 25.46 -3.64 29.37
C LYS A 5 24.35 -4.49 28.72
N ARG A 6 23.63 -3.97 27.72
CA ARG A 6 22.54 -4.69 27.02
C ARG A 6 22.43 -4.29 25.55
N HIS A 7 21.84 -5.17 24.74
CA HIS A 7 21.59 -4.92 23.31
C HIS A 7 20.69 -3.70 23.12
N MET A 8 21.08 -2.84 22.18
CA MET A 8 20.45 -1.57 21.81
C MET A 8 18.93 -1.68 21.55
N VAL A 9 18.46 -2.84 21.09
CA VAL A 9 17.03 -3.13 20.85
C VAL A 9 16.19 -3.00 22.13
N HIS A 10 16.74 -3.37 23.30
CA HIS A 10 16.02 -3.26 24.56
C HIS A 10 15.90 -1.81 25.04
N ASP A 11 16.94 -1.00 24.80
CA ASP A 11 16.87 0.42 25.12
C ASP A 11 15.85 1.14 24.23
N PHE A 12 15.72 0.74 22.96
CA PHE A 12 14.66 1.25 22.07
C PHE A 12 13.26 0.82 22.53
N ASP A 13 13.08 -0.43 22.98
CA ASP A 13 11.79 -0.92 23.47
C ASP A 13 11.36 -0.20 24.78
N ASP A 14 12.30 0.14 25.66
CA ASP A 14 12.02 0.91 26.87
C ASP A 14 11.63 2.37 26.57
N ILE A 15 12.31 3.00 25.61
CA ILE A 15 11.96 4.35 25.12
C ILE A 15 10.57 4.31 24.47
N TYR A 16 10.31 3.31 23.63
CA TYR A 16 8.99 3.11 23.02
C TYR A 16 7.90 2.95 24.09
N LYS A 17 8.06 2.04 25.05
CA LYS A 17 7.08 1.78 26.13
C LYS A 17 6.82 3.00 27.01
N LYS A 18 7.83 3.84 27.24
CA LYS A 18 7.73 5.02 28.10
C LYS A 18 6.94 6.16 27.45
N TYR A 19 7.00 6.28 26.13
CA TYR A 19 6.46 7.44 25.41
C TYR A 19 5.31 7.11 24.45
N LYS A 20 4.98 5.82 24.23
CA LYS A 20 3.89 5.37 23.35
C LYS A 20 2.51 5.97 23.59
N ASN A 21 2.22 6.39 24.82
CA ASN A 21 0.91 6.95 25.19
C ASN A 21 0.93 8.48 25.40
N LYS A 22 2.08 9.13 25.24
CA LYS A 22 2.26 10.55 25.54
C LYS A 22 2.48 11.40 24.30
N GLU A 23 3.26 10.88 23.35
CA GLU A 23 3.67 11.61 22.15
C GLU A 23 3.60 10.68 20.93
N ARG A 24 3.28 11.22 19.74
CA ARG A 24 3.19 10.45 18.48
C ARG A 24 4.54 10.16 17.82
N PHE A 25 5.58 10.85 18.26
CA PHE A 25 6.94 10.71 17.76
C PHE A 25 7.93 10.94 18.89
N VAL A 26 9.02 10.17 18.91
CA VAL A 26 10.11 10.33 19.87
C VAL A 26 11.42 10.36 19.10
N GLY A 27 12.15 11.47 19.18
CA GLY A 27 13.49 11.55 18.65
C GLY A 27 14.46 10.77 19.53
N VAL A 28 15.15 9.79 18.95
CA VAL A 28 16.25 9.07 19.61
C VAL A 28 17.53 9.38 18.86
N TYR A 29 18.54 9.87 19.58
CA TYR A 29 19.88 10.05 19.02
C TYR A 29 20.61 8.71 19.03
N ASN A 30 20.96 8.20 17.85
CA ASN A 30 21.80 7.03 17.73
C ASN A 30 23.16 7.42 17.14
N TRP A 31 24.22 7.16 17.93
CA TRP A 31 25.63 7.47 17.69
C TRP A 31 25.95 8.95 17.37
N ARG A 32 25.42 9.55 16.29
CA ARG A 32 25.49 10.99 15.94
C ARG A 32 24.30 11.51 15.11
N GLU A 33 23.30 10.69 14.84
CA GLU A 33 22.15 11.09 14.00
C GLU A 33 20.83 11.04 14.80
N PRO A 34 19.98 12.08 14.68
CA PRO A 34 18.63 12.02 15.21
C PRO A 34 17.79 11.08 14.34
N GLN A 35 17.28 10.00 14.94
CA GLN A 35 16.29 9.12 14.33
C GLN A 35 14.92 9.38 14.96
N VAL A 36 13.88 9.48 14.14
CA VAL A 36 12.50 9.62 14.61
C VAL A 36 11.92 8.23 14.82
N LEU A 37 11.66 7.87 16.08
CA LEU A 37 10.93 6.68 16.45
C LEU A 37 9.43 7.03 16.45
N ILE A 38 8.68 6.44 15.52
CA ILE A 38 7.22 6.57 15.47
C ILE A 38 6.64 5.68 16.56
N THR A 39 6.07 6.30 17.58
CA THR A 39 5.55 5.62 18.78
C THR A 39 4.14 5.04 18.59
N SER A 40 3.42 5.44 17.54
CA SER A 40 2.06 4.97 17.26
C SER A 40 1.98 3.87 16.19
N PHE A 41 3.11 3.39 15.66
CA PHE A 41 3.06 2.33 14.63
C PHE A 41 2.37 1.05 15.12
N HIS A 42 2.53 0.73 16.41
CA HIS A 42 1.92 -0.47 16.99
C HIS A 42 0.40 -0.38 17.13
N SER A 43 -0.17 0.80 17.42
CA SER A 43 -1.64 0.94 17.50
C SER A 43 -2.26 0.74 16.13
N ASP A 44 -1.66 1.32 15.09
CA ASP A 44 -2.19 1.24 13.72
C ASP A 44 -2.01 -0.17 13.14
N TRP A 45 -0.87 -0.82 13.43
CA TRP A 45 -0.65 -2.22 13.03
C TRP A 45 -1.55 -3.21 13.78
N GLN A 46 -1.85 -2.97 15.06
CA GLN A 46 -2.82 -3.78 15.82
C GLN A 46 -4.23 -3.71 15.23
N LEU A 47 -4.58 -2.60 14.57
CA LEU A 47 -5.86 -2.46 13.86
C LEU A 47 -5.84 -3.19 12.51
N ILE A 48 -4.70 -3.23 11.80
CA ILE A 48 -4.59 -3.84 10.47
C ILE A 48 -4.35 -5.36 10.54
N SER A 49 -3.55 -5.82 11.50
CA SER A 49 -3.13 -7.22 11.62
C SER A 49 -4.29 -8.23 11.66
N PRO A 50 -5.42 -7.98 12.36
CA PRO A 50 -6.55 -8.90 12.38
C PRO A 50 -7.25 -9.04 11.02
N ALA A 51 -7.14 -8.04 10.13
CA ALA A 51 -7.67 -8.15 8.77
C ALA A 51 -6.76 -8.95 7.82
N LEU A 52 -5.51 -9.20 8.19
CA LEU A 52 -4.54 -9.98 7.43
C LEU A 52 -4.32 -11.39 7.99
N ASN A 53 -5.20 -11.85 8.89
CA ASN A 53 -5.12 -13.22 9.41
C ASN A 53 -5.51 -14.26 8.35
N SER A 54 -5.08 -15.51 8.54
CA SER A 54 -5.29 -16.60 7.58
C SER A 54 -6.77 -16.86 7.24
N ASN A 55 -7.69 -16.60 8.18
CA ASN A 55 -9.13 -16.77 7.93
C ASN A 55 -9.68 -15.69 7.00
N ARG A 56 -9.21 -14.44 7.14
CA ARG A 56 -9.55 -13.33 6.25
C ARG A 56 -8.88 -13.49 4.89
N ILE A 57 -7.64 -13.97 4.84
CA ILE A 57 -6.96 -14.31 3.58
C ILE A 57 -7.74 -15.39 2.83
N ARG A 58 -8.21 -16.43 3.52
CA ARG A 58 -9.06 -17.47 2.92
C ARG A 58 -10.37 -16.90 2.35
N ALA A 59 -10.91 -15.84 2.95
CA ALA A 59 -12.11 -15.17 2.42
C ALA A 59 -11.86 -14.45 1.07
N TYR A 60 -10.61 -14.14 0.72
CA TYR A 60 -10.24 -13.64 -0.62
C TYR A 60 -10.11 -14.74 -1.68
N TYR A 61 -10.15 -16.01 -1.31
CA TYR A 61 -10.00 -17.13 -2.26
C TYR A 61 -10.96 -17.04 -3.47
N PRO A 62 -12.26 -16.72 -3.31
CA PRO A 62 -13.17 -16.59 -4.46
C PRO A 62 -12.74 -15.49 -5.44
N ILE A 63 -12.20 -14.38 -4.92
CA ILE A 63 -11.67 -13.27 -5.74
C ILE A 63 -10.44 -13.74 -6.50
N ILE A 64 -9.51 -14.42 -5.83
CA ILE A 64 -8.30 -14.97 -6.48
C ILE A 64 -8.68 -15.97 -7.58
N GLU A 65 -9.65 -16.84 -7.33
CA GLU A 65 -10.13 -17.82 -8.30
C GLU A 65 -10.78 -17.14 -9.52
N GLU A 66 -11.64 -16.15 -9.29
CA GLU A 66 -12.29 -15.38 -10.35
C GLU A 66 -11.27 -14.62 -11.21
N THR A 67 -10.34 -13.90 -10.59
CA THR A 67 -9.27 -13.19 -11.31
C THR A 67 -8.37 -14.16 -12.08
N SER A 68 -8.10 -15.35 -11.53
CA SER A 68 -7.31 -16.37 -12.23
C SER A 68 -8.05 -16.88 -13.48
N LYS A 69 -9.37 -17.08 -13.41
CA LYS A 69 -10.20 -17.41 -14.58
C LYS A 69 -10.18 -16.28 -15.62
N ARG A 70 -10.26 -15.01 -15.20
CA ARG A 70 -10.15 -13.84 -16.08
C ARG A 70 -8.79 -13.79 -16.79
N LEU A 71 -7.69 -14.03 -16.06
CA LEU A 71 -6.33 -14.09 -16.63
C LEU A 71 -6.21 -15.21 -17.67
N VAL A 72 -6.67 -16.42 -17.37
CA VAL A 72 -6.64 -17.56 -18.32
C VAL A 72 -7.45 -17.23 -19.57
N ASN A 73 -8.64 -16.65 -19.42
CA ASN A 73 -9.46 -16.22 -20.55
C ASN A 73 -8.78 -15.14 -21.39
N PHE A 74 -8.13 -14.17 -20.76
CA PHE A 74 -7.34 -13.14 -21.44
C PHE A 74 -6.20 -13.77 -22.23
N LEU A 75 -5.40 -14.64 -21.62
CA LEU A 75 -4.30 -15.34 -22.30
C LEU A 75 -4.80 -16.19 -23.47
N ASN A 76 -5.89 -16.95 -23.28
CA ASN A 76 -6.48 -17.75 -24.36
C ASN A 76 -6.97 -16.89 -25.54
N LYS A 77 -7.52 -15.70 -25.28
CA LYS A 77 -7.89 -14.75 -26.33
C LYS A 77 -6.66 -14.20 -27.05
N THR A 78 -5.63 -13.80 -26.30
CA THR A 78 -4.42 -13.22 -26.89
C THR A 78 -3.61 -14.26 -27.66
N CYS A 79 -3.61 -15.52 -27.24
CA CYS A 79 -2.98 -16.61 -28.00
C CYS A 79 -3.65 -16.88 -29.36
N LYS A 80 -4.93 -16.53 -29.53
CA LYS A 80 -5.61 -16.65 -30.84
C LYS A 80 -5.09 -15.63 -31.86
N ASN A 81 -4.67 -14.45 -31.39
CA ASN A 81 -4.09 -13.39 -32.21
C ASN A 81 -2.83 -12.86 -31.50
N PRO A 82 -1.71 -13.60 -31.58
CA PRO A 82 -0.54 -13.29 -30.78
C PRO A 82 0.06 -11.93 -31.20
N PRO A 83 0.36 -11.03 -30.25
CA PRO A 83 1.06 -9.79 -30.54
C PRO A 83 2.47 -10.10 -31.05
N LYS A 84 2.96 -9.28 -31.99
CA LYS A 84 4.28 -9.45 -32.63
C LYS A 84 5.44 -9.40 -31.63
N ASP A 85 5.29 -8.61 -30.58
CA ASP A 85 6.33 -8.37 -29.57
C ASP A 85 6.23 -9.31 -28.37
N GLY A 86 5.30 -10.28 -28.41
CA GLY A 86 5.00 -11.16 -27.28
C GLY A 86 4.24 -10.46 -26.15
N LEU A 87 4.14 -11.14 -25.01
CA LEU A 87 3.45 -10.63 -23.82
C LEU A 87 4.46 -10.23 -22.74
N GLU A 88 4.36 -9.01 -22.24
CA GLU A 88 5.21 -8.55 -21.13
C GLU A 88 4.73 -9.18 -19.81
N ALA A 89 5.53 -10.09 -19.25
CA ALA A 89 5.19 -10.80 -18.02
C ALA A 89 5.01 -9.86 -16.81
N LYS A 90 5.77 -8.76 -16.75
CA LYS A 90 5.66 -7.73 -15.70
C LYS A 90 4.31 -7.03 -15.73
N GLU A 91 3.82 -6.69 -16.92
CA GLU A 91 2.51 -6.08 -17.11
C GLU A 91 1.39 -7.04 -16.72
N LEU A 92 1.46 -8.30 -17.15
CA LEU A 92 0.50 -9.34 -16.75
C LEU A 92 0.44 -9.55 -15.23
N ALA A 93 1.60 -9.60 -14.56
CA ALA A 93 1.65 -9.72 -13.10
C ALA A 93 1.05 -8.49 -12.40
N MET A 94 1.27 -7.29 -12.95
CA MET A 94 0.68 -6.06 -12.43
C MET A 94 -0.84 -6.04 -12.62
N MET A 95 -1.36 -6.44 -13.78
CA MET A 95 -2.79 -6.55 -14.03
C MET A 95 -3.45 -7.52 -13.04
N TYR A 96 -2.85 -8.71 -12.87
CA TYR A 96 -3.35 -9.73 -11.95
C TYR A 96 -3.38 -9.27 -10.49
N THR A 97 -2.28 -8.69 -10.01
CA THR A 97 -2.18 -8.21 -8.63
C THR A 97 -3.11 -7.02 -8.38
N LEU A 98 -3.25 -6.13 -9.36
CA LEU A 98 -4.13 -4.96 -9.26
C LEU A 98 -5.60 -5.35 -9.20
N ASP A 99 -6.02 -6.38 -9.94
CA ASP A 99 -7.40 -6.86 -9.91
C ASP A 99 -7.76 -7.50 -8.56
N ILE A 100 -6.85 -8.33 -8.02
CA ILE A 100 -7.01 -8.91 -6.68
C ILE A 100 -7.09 -7.83 -5.61
N VAL A 101 -6.21 -6.83 -5.67
CA VAL A 101 -6.18 -5.71 -4.72
C VAL A 101 -7.42 -4.83 -4.87
N GLY A 102 -7.82 -4.54 -6.11
CA GLY A 102 -9.03 -3.80 -6.46
C GLY A 102 -10.27 -4.41 -5.80
N ALA A 103 -10.50 -5.70 -6.05
CA ALA A 103 -11.65 -6.42 -5.52
C ALA A 103 -11.53 -6.73 -4.02
N GLY A 104 -10.35 -7.09 -3.53
CA GLY A 104 -10.13 -7.50 -2.14
C GLY A 104 -10.08 -6.33 -1.15
N ILE A 105 -9.41 -5.23 -1.52
CA ILE A 105 -9.25 -4.08 -0.63
C ILE A 105 -10.41 -3.11 -0.80
N TYR A 106 -10.63 -2.64 -2.03
CA TYR A 106 -11.62 -1.60 -2.32
C TYR A 106 -13.01 -2.17 -2.61
N GLY A 107 -13.09 -3.40 -3.13
CA GLY A 107 -14.36 -3.97 -3.61
C GLY A 107 -14.75 -3.46 -5.00
N ILE A 108 -13.79 -2.96 -5.77
CA ILE A 108 -14.02 -2.40 -7.11
C ILE A 108 -13.49 -3.39 -8.14
N ASP A 109 -14.23 -3.59 -9.23
CA ASP A 109 -13.71 -4.30 -10.40
C ASP A 109 -12.72 -3.40 -11.14
N SER A 110 -11.45 -3.82 -11.20
CA SER A 110 -10.39 -3.00 -11.82
C SER A 110 -10.51 -2.92 -13.35
N GLY A 111 -11.28 -3.84 -13.95
CA GLY A 111 -11.47 -3.93 -15.41
C GLY A 111 -10.17 -4.17 -16.18
N THR A 112 -9.09 -4.58 -15.51
CA THR A 112 -7.75 -4.69 -16.11
C THR A 112 -7.67 -5.72 -17.24
N PHE A 113 -8.57 -6.71 -17.26
CA PHE A 113 -8.64 -7.73 -18.32
C PHE A 113 -9.70 -7.44 -19.40
N SER A 114 -10.35 -6.28 -19.36
CA SER A 114 -11.38 -5.85 -20.32
C SER A 114 -10.78 -5.22 -21.58
N GLU A 115 -11.60 -5.03 -22.62
CA GLU A 115 -11.18 -4.46 -23.91
C GLU A 115 -10.66 -3.01 -23.80
N ASP A 116 -11.06 -2.28 -22.76
CA ASP A 116 -10.67 -0.88 -22.48
C ASP A 116 -9.28 -0.72 -21.82
N HIS A 117 -8.41 -1.73 -21.90
CA HIS A 117 -7.07 -1.66 -21.33
C HIS A 117 -6.15 -0.69 -22.13
N PRO A 118 -5.32 0.15 -21.46
CA PRO A 118 -5.14 0.27 -20.01
C PRO A 118 -6.19 1.16 -19.33
N THR A 119 -6.82 0.63 -18.28
CA THR A 119 -7.75 1.40 -17.43
C THR A 119 -7.02 2.52 -16.68
N GLU A 120 -7.74 3.57 -16.29
CA GLU A 120 -7.15 4.68 -15.52
C GLU A 120 -6.53 4.19 -14.19
N LEU A 121 -7.17 3.22 -13.53
CA LEU A 121 -6.65 2.61 -12.31
C LEU A 121 -5.31 1.89 -12.58
N PHE A 122 -5.20 1.17 -13.70
CA PHE A 122 -3.95 0.54 -14.13
C PHE A 122 -2.84 1.55 -14.41
N LYS A 123 -3.13 2.64 -15.14
CA LYS A 123 -2.14 3.70 -15.40
C LYS A 123 -1.62 4.34 -14.11
N MET A 124 -2.53 4.63 -13.17
CA MET A 124 -2.18 5.22 -11.88
C MET A 124 -1.36 4.25 -11.01
N ALA A 125 -1.69 2.95 -11.04
CA ALA A 125 -0.91 1.91 -10.37
C ALA A 125 0.49 1.75 -10.99
N LYS A 126 0.60 1.74 -12.33
CA LYS A 126 1.90 1.70 -13.02
C LYS A 126 2.77 2.91 -12.63
N ASN A 127 2.17 4.08 -12.49
CA ASN A 127 2.86 5.29 -12.03
C ASN A 127 3.27 5.28 -10.54
N LEU A 128 2.67 4.45 -9.69
CA LEU A 128 3.18 4.24 -8.32
C LEU A 128 4.53 3.52 -8.32
N PHE A 129 4.74 2.61 -9.27
CA PHE A 129 5.94 1.78 -9.34
C PHE A 129 6.99 2.30 -10.32
N ASN A 130 6.64 3.28 -11.15
CA ASN A 130 7.60 4.03 -11.95
C ASN A 130 8.35 5.00 -11.03
N GLN A 131 9.51 4.57 -10.55
CA GLN A 131 10.42 5.46 -9.84
C GLN A 131 11.10 6.37 -10.85
N ASP A 132 10.75 7.66 -10.83
CA ASP A 132 11.42 8.65 -11.65
C ASP A 132 12.91 8.73 -11.28
N LEU A 133 13.79 8.92 -12.28
CA LEU A 133 15.21 9.19 -12.04
C LEU A 133 15.43 10.34 -11.05
N PHE A 134 14.50 11.31 -11.05
CA PHE A 134 14.47 12.40 -10.08
C PHE A 134 14.34 11.89 -8.63
N PHE A 135 13.48 10.91 -8.37
CA PHE A 135 13.34 10.30 -7.05
C PHE A 135 14.63 9.61 -6.60
N PHE A 136 15.31 8.90 -7.52
CA PHE A 136 16.59 8.25 -7.23
C PHE A 136 17.70 9.25 -6.88
N VAL A 137 17.80 10.34 -7.67
CA VAL A 137 18.76 11.42 -7.41
C VAL A 137 18.43 12.12 -6.09
N TYR A 138 17.15 12.41 -5.83
CA TYR A 138 16.71 13.00 -4.57
C TYR A 138 17.07 12.12 -3.37
N MET A 139 16.74 10.82 -3.42
CA MET A 139 17.08 9.86 -2.35
C MET A 139 18.59 9.77 -2.13
N SER A 140 19.38 9.82 -3.21
CA SER A 140 20.85 9.84 -3.13
C SER A 140 21.38 11.11 -2.43
N ILE A 141 20.83 12.29 -2.75
CA ILE A 141 21.19 13.56 -2.11
C ILE A 141 20.78 13.57 -0.63
N VAL A 142 19.57 13.09 -0.31
CA VAL A 142 19.10 13.00 1.09
C VAL A 142 19.98 12.07 1.91
N THR A 143 20.43 10.96 1.31
CA THR A 143 21.32 9.99 1.97
C THR A 143 22.72 10.57 2.19
N MET A 144 23.26 11.33 1.23
CA MET A 144 24.58 11.97 1.36
C MET A 144 24.55 13.21 2.26
N PHE A 145 23.44 13.94 2.29
CA PHE A 145 23.30 15.21 3.00
C PHE A 145 21.97 15.25 3.77
N PRO A 146 21.89 14.59 4.94
CA PRO A 146 20.65 14.48 5.73
C PRO A 146 20.14 15.81 6.29
N LYS A 147 20.90 16.91 6.17
CA LYS A 147 20.43 18.26 6.53
C LYS A 147 19.56 18.90 5.45
N ILE A 148 19.65 18.45 4.19
CA ILE A 148 18.87 18.97 3.06
C ILE A 148 17.43 18.42 3.09
N SER A 149 17.23 17.21 3.60
CA SER A 149 15.89 16.60 3.73
C SER A 149 14.94 17.37 4.64
N ASN A 150 15.48 18.17 5.57
CA ASN A 150 14.67 19.04 6.43
C ASN A 150 14.15 20.29 5.70
N PHE A 151 14.65 20.60 4.50
CA PHE A 151 14.25 21.79 3.74
C PHE A 151 13.29 21.47 2.59
N PHE A 152 13.33 20.26 2.04
CA PHE A 152 12.42 19.82 0.98
C PHE A 152 11.75 18.51 1.38
N ILE A 153 10.41 18.53 1.54
CA ILE A 153 9.59 17.33 1.68
C ILE A 153 9.16 16.92 0.28
N VAL A 154 9.78 15.88 -0.27
CA VAL A 154 9.38 15.30 -1.55
C VAL A 154 8.51 14.07 -1.29
N SER A 155 7.28 14.10 -1.84
CA SER A 155 6.38 12.94 -1.81
C SER A 155 6.95 11.79 -2.64
N PHE A 156 6.81 10.56 -2.12
CA PHE A 156 7.26 9.34 -2.80
C PHE A 156 6.52 9.08 -4.13
N PHE A 157 5.27 9.53 -4.22
CA PHE A 157 4.41 9.44 -5.40
C PHE A 157 3.97 10.84 -5.81
N SER A 158 3.68 11.01 -7.11
CA SER A 158 3.16 12.29 -7.60
C SER A 158 1.83 12.66 -6.94
N ASP A 159 1.59 13.96 -6.73
CA ASP A 159 0.34 14.46 -6.16
C ASP A 159 -0.89 14.00 -6.94
N LYS A 160 -0.74 13.81 -8.26
CA LYS A 160 -1.81 13.29 -9.12
C LYS A 160 -2.22 11.88 -8.72
N VAL A 161 -1.23 11.00 -8.51
CA VAL A 161 -1.46 9.60 -8.10
C VAL A 161 -2.04 9.56 -6.68
N GLY A 162 -1.49 10.34 -5.75
CA GLY A 162 -2.00 10.42 -4.38
C GLY A 162 -3.46 10.88 -4.32
N LYS A 163 -3.81 11.96 -5.04
CA LYS A 163 -5.19 12.47 -5.11
C LYS A 163 -6.14 11.47 -5.75
N PHE A 164 -5.69 10.75 -6.78
CA PHE A 164 -6.50 9.71 -7.43
C PHE A 164 -6.91 8.61 -6.43
N PHE A 165 -5.95 7.96 -5.78
CA PHE A 165 -6.26 6.87 -4.84
C PHE A 165 -7.05 7.35 -3.62
N LEU A 166 -6.80 8.59 -3.17
CA LEU A 166 -7.57 9.21 -2.10
C LEU A 166 -9.04 9.45 -2.51
N ASN A 167 -9.28 9.84 -3.76
CA ASN A 167 -10.64 9.98 -4.29
C ASN A 167 -11.33 8.62 -4.44
N VAL A 168 -10.62 7.59 -4.94
CA VAL A 168 -11.15 6.21 -5.03
C VAL A 168 -11.63 5.74 -3.66
N VAL A 169 -10.81 5.90 -2.62
CA VAL A 169 -11.19 5.52 -1.25
C VAL A 169 -12.41 6.32 -0.77
N LYS A 170 -12.42 7.65 -0.97
CA LYS A 170 -13.54 8.50 -0.56
C LYS A 170 -14.86 8.10 -1.23
N GLU A 171 -14.83 7.84 -2.53
CA GLU A 171 -16.01 7.41 -3.29
C GLU A 171 -16.49 6.05 -2.83
N THR A 172 -15.57 5.11 -2.60
CA THR A 172 -15.91 3.77 -2.09
C THR A 172 -16.54 3.82 -0.70
N VAL A 173 -16.01 4.65 0.20
CA VAL A 173 -16.57 4.85 1.55
C VAL A 173 -17.97 5.46 1.48
N LYS A 174 -18.18 6.48 0.63
CA LYS A 174 -19.50 7.07 0.41
C LYS A 174 -20.49 6.03 -0.11
N TYR A 175 -20.13 5.33 -1.17
CA TYR A 175 -20.94 4.27 -1.76
C TYR A 175 -21.37 3.22 -0.72
N LYS A 176 -20.44 2.74 0.13
CA LYS A 176 -20.74 1.78 1.19
C LYS A 176 -21.54 2.35 2.38
N THR A 177 -21.56 3.66 2.53
CA THR A 177 -22.37 4.33 3.56
C THR A 177 -23.81 4.49 3.08
N ASP A 178 -23.99 4.78 1.79
CA ASP A 178 -25.29 5.00 1.16
C ASP A 178 -25.99 3.69 0.75
N TYR A 179 -25.22 2.65 0.43
CA TYR A 179 -25.71 1.32 0.06
C TYR A 179 -25.22 0.26 1.05
N THR A 180 -26.12 -0.56 1.58
CA THR A 180 -25.85 -1.65 2.54
C THR A 180 -25.17 -2.85 1.88
N GLU A 181 -24.07 -2.63 1.18
CA GLU A 181 -23.36 -3.70 0.50
C GLU A 181 -22.57 -4.54 1.51
N THR A 182 -22.96 -5.80 1.64
CA THR A 182 -22.54 -6.73 2.70
C THR A 182 -21.23 -7.46 2.38
N ARG A 183 -20.58 -7.15 1.24
CA ARG A 183 -19.37 -7.87 0.82
C ARG A 183 -18.20 -7.51 1.75
N ALA A 184 -17.75 -8.50 2.52
CA ALA A 184 -16.65 -8.36 3.46
C ALA A 184 -15.35 -8.08 2.71
N ASN A 185 -14.87 -6.84 2.78
CA ASN A 185 -13.60 -6.39 2.21
C ASN A 185 -12.79 -5.57 3.22
N PHE A 186 -11.50 -5.34 2.93
CA PHE A 186 -10.60 -4.67 3.88
C PHE A 186 -11.10 -3.28 4.28
N LEU A 187 -11.59 -2.49 3.31
CA LEU A 187 -12.10 -1.15 3.60
C LEU A 187 -13.36 -1.19 4.49
N GLY A 188 -14.25 -2.15 4.29
CA GLY A 188 -15.42 -2.36 5.16
C GLY A 188 -15.03 -2.68 6.59
N TYR A 189 -13.98 -3.48 6.79
CA TYR A 189 -13.42 -3.75 8.11
C TYR A 189 -12.86 -2.47 8.77
N LEU A 190 -12.14 -1.63 8.02
CA LEU A 190 -11.65 -0.34 8.55
C LEU A 190 -12.81 0.60 8.94
N MET A 191 -13.88 0.63 8.15
CA MET A 191 -15.08 1.42 8.46
C MET A 191 -15.78 0.93 9.73
N GLU A 192 -15.83 -0.39 9.97
CA GLU A 192 -16.39 -0.97 11.19
C GLU A 192 -15.55 -0.61 12.42
N LEU A 193 -14.22 -0.65 12.29
CA LEU A 193 -13.31 -0.23 13.36
C LEU A 193 -13.47 1.24 13.72
N ASN A 194 -13.64 2.13 12.73
CA ASN A 194 -13.80 3.57 12.98
C ASN A 194 -15.14 3.96 13.63
N LYS A 195 -16.12 3.04 13.64
CA LYS A 195 -17.41 3.22 14.33
C LYS A 195 -17.38 2.80 15.81
N LYS A 196 -16.31 2.12 16.24
CA LYS A 196 -16.08 1.73 17.64
C LYS A 196 -15.25 2.78 18.37
#